data_AF-A0A1Y1Y8N6-F1
#
_entry.id   AF-A0A1Y1Y8N6-F1
#
_cell.length_a   1.000
_cell.length_b   1.000
_cell.length_c   1.000
_cell.angle_alpha   90.00
_cell.angle_beta   90.00
_cell.angle_gamma   90.00
#
_symmetry.space_group_name_H-M   'P 1'
#
loop_
_entity.id
_entity.type
_entity.pdbx_description
1 polymer ?
#
loop_
_entity_poly.entity_id
_entity_poly.type
_entity_poly.pdbx_seq_one_letter_code
_entity_poly.pdbx_strand_id
1 'polypeptide(L)'
;MSAPPPPKKPFTGDPNQYPPNHFAKSITGACLCGSISVTVNENIFNDYPSAYICHCANCRKVSGSYAAPNVRIEQDKVKIVDRKGTMKEYDDFETGSGNPVHRFFCGRCGSPIKSETARFKDMYILKMGIFPRIPKPQFETFAEHRHAWQGKHDGVEQFALVMGGKKLGE
;
A
#
# COMPACT_ATOMS: atom_id res chain seq x y z
N MET A 1 -41.01 17.66 13.80
CA MET A 1 -40.02 16.90 14.59
C MET A 1 -38.95 16.44 13.63
N SER A 2 -37.71 16.89 13.80
CA SER A 2 -36.61 16.51 12.91
C SER A 2 -36.22 15.06 13.14
N ALA A 3 -35.98 14.30 12.08
CA ALA A 3 -35.56 12.91 12.18
C ALA A 3 -34.24 12.79 12.98
N PRO A 4 -34.07 11.74 13.80
CA PRO A 4 -32.85 11.54 14.55
C PRO A 4 -31.65 11.39 13.59
N PRO A 5 -30.47 11.92 13.95
CA PRO A 5 -29.28 11.80 13.11
C PRO A 5 -28.95 10.32 12.89
N PRO A 6 -28.45 9.96 11.70
CA PRO A 6 -28.08 8.58 11.42
C PRO A 6 -27.03 8.10 12.44
N PRO A 7 -27.05 6.82 12.83
CA PRO A 7 -26.08 6.27 13.77
C PRO A 7 -24.67 6.57 13.27
N LYS A 8 -23.84 7.16 14.14
CA LYS A 8 -22.44 7.41 13.84
C LYS A 8 -21.80 6.08 13.47
N LYS A 9 -21.33 5.95 12.24
CA LYS A 9 -20.48 4.80 11.87
C LYS A 9 -19.31 4.75 12.86
N PRO A 10 -18.90 3.57 13.33
CA PRO A 10 -17.67 3.42 14.12
C PRO A 10 -16.54 4.16 13.40
N PHE A 11 -15.68 4.85 14.13
CA PHE A 11 -14.56 5.59 13.57
C PHE A 11 -13.71 4.63 12.72
N THR A 12 -13.88 4.65 11.39
CA THR A 12 -13.32 3.64 10.46
C THR A 12 -11.80 3.74 10.29
N GLY A 13 -11.14 4.58 11.09
CA GLY A 13 -9.71 4.87 11.03
C GLY A 13 -8.92 4.43 12.26
N ASP A 14 -9.53 3.76 13.25
CA ASP A 14 -8.78 3.21 14.40
C ASP A 14 -8.30 1.78 14.09
N PRO A 15 -7.00 1.56 13.81
CA PRO A 15 -6.48 0.24 13.50
C PRO A 15 -6.56 -0.73 14.70
N ASN A 16 -6.76 -0.24 15.93
CA ASN A 16 -6.90 -1.07 17.12
C ASN A 16 -8.21 -1.85 17.14
N GLN A 17 -9.23 -1.40 16.39
CA GLN A 17 -10.49 -2.13 16.22
C GLN A 17 -10.36 -3.35 15.29
N TYR A 18 -9.19 -3.52 14.67
CA TYR A 18 -8.92 -4.52 13.65
C TYR A 18 -7.68 -5.36 14.02
N PRO A 19 -7.76 -6.26 15.01
CA PRO A 19 -6.59 -7.07 15.42
C PRO A 19 -6.12 -8.00 14.28
N PRO A 20 -4.80 -8.25 14.14
CA PRO A 20 -4.25 -8.96 12.98
C PRO A 20 -4.80 -10.39 12.78
N ASN A 21 -5.16 -11.07 13.87
CA ASN A 21 -5.76 -12.41 13.84
C ASN A 21 -7.11 -12.45 13.09
N HIS A 22 -7.81 -11.32 12.95
CA HIS A 22 -9.04 -11.23 12.15
C HIS A 22 -8.79 -11.37 10.65
N PHE A 23 -7.53 -11.25 10.21
CA PHE A 23 -7.13 -11.26 8.80
C PHE A 23 -6.36 -12.53 8.41
N ALA A 24 -6.52 -13.61 9.17
CA ALA A 24 -5.83 -14.87 8.93
C ALA A 24 -6.16 -15.54 7.58
N LYS A 25 -7.24 -15.11 6.90
CA LYS A 25 -7.65 -15.63 5.59
C LYS A 25 -7.78 -14.56 4.51
N SER A 26 -8.24 -13.37 4.89
CA SER A 26 -8.40 -12.27 3.97
C SER A 26 -8.49 -10.93 4.67
N ILE A 27 -8.23 -9.85 3.91
CA ILE A 27 -8.47 -8.48 4.34
C ILE A 27 -9.05 -7.68 3.17
N THR A 28 -10.00 -6.80 3.48
CA THR A 28 -10.60 -5.89 2.49
C THR A 28 -10.32 -4.44 2.86
N GLY A 29 -9.78 -3.71 1.89
CA GLY A 29 -9.64 -2.26 1.91
C GLY A 29 -10.54 -1.60 0.87
N ALA A 30 -10.69 -0.29 0.97
CA ALA A 30 -11.43 0.49 0.00
C ALA A 30 -10.80 1.88 -0.16
N CYS A 31 -10.94 2.47 -1.35
CA CYS A 31 -10.61 3.88 -1.52
C CYS A 31 -11.45 4.76 -0.59
N LEU A 32 -11.02 5.99 -0.35
CA LEU A 32 -11.65 6.90 0.61
C LEU A 32 -13.16 7.11 0.35
N CYS A 33 -13.58 7.14 -0.93
CA CYS A 33 -15.00 7.29 -1.29
C CYS A 33 -15.78 5.96 -1.38
N GLY A 34 -15.13 4.81 -1.15
CA GLY A 34 -15.75 3.48 -1.17
C GLY A 34 -16.12 2.95 -2.56
N SER A 35 -15.73 3.62 -3.64
CA SER A 35 -16.02 3.21 -5.02
C SER A 35 -15.28 1.94 -5.42
N ILE A 36 -14.01 1.86 -5.03
CA ILE A 36 -13.11 0.75 -5.34
C ILE A 36 -12.87 -0.03 -4.05
N SER A 37 -13.13 -1.32 -4.08
CA SER A 37 -12.84 -2.28 -3.01
C SER A 37 -11.74 -3.23 -3.48
N VAL A 38 -10.80 -3.53 -2.60
CA VAL A 38 -9.73 -4.51 -2.85
C VAL A 38 -9.74 -5.54 -1.74
N THR A 39 -9.90 -6.81 -2.11
CA THR A 39 -9.81 -7.95 -1.18
C THR A 39 -8.55 -8.74 -1.49
N VAL A 40 -7.74 -8.97 -0.46
CA VAL A 40 -6.59 -9.87 -0.47
C VAL A 40 -7.00 -11.17 0.19
N ASN A 41 -6.87 -12.30 -0.50
CA ASN A 41 -7.19 -13.64 0.01
C ASN A 41 -5.91 -14.37 0.45
N GLU A 42 -5.16 -13.75 1.36
CA GLU A 42 -3.89 -14.25 1.87
C GLU A 42 -3.65 -13.67 3.27
N ASN A 43 -2.96 -14.43 4.13
CA ASN A 43 -2.53 -13.93 5.43
C ASN A 43 -1.26 -13.07 5.30
N ILE A 44 -1.46 -11.77 5.09
CA ILE A 44 -0.34 -10.81 4.98
C ILE A 44 0.21 -10.34 6.33
N PHE A 45 -0.31 -10.80 7.47
CA PHE A 45 0.10 -10.34 8.81
C PHE A 45 1.08 -11.29 9.53
N ASN A 46 1.40 -12.44 8.94
CA ASN A 46 2.36 -13.40 9.48
C ASN A 46 3.74 -13.23 8.81
N ASP A 47 4.44 -12.15 9.14
CA ASP A 47 5.76 -11.80 8.60
C ASP A 47 5.86 -11.92 7.07
N TYR A 48 4.85 -11.37 6.38
CA TYR A 48 4.71 -11.54 4.94
C TYR A 48 5.93 -10.96 4.19
N PRO A 49 6.73 -11.79 3.50
CA PRO A 49 8.06 -11.39 3.00
C PRO A 49 8.07 -10.18 2.07
N SER A 50 6.94 -9.91 1.42
CA SER A 50 6.80 -8.83 0.43
C SER A 50 6.03 -7.61 0.94
N ALA A 51 5.88 -7.44 2.26
CA ALA A 51 5.46 -6.19 2.89
C ALA A 51 6.67 -5.24 3.05
N TYR A 52 6.58 -4.01 2.55
CA TYR A 52 7.73 -3.09 2.55
C TYR A 52 7.33 -1.62 2.51
N ILE A 53 8.28 -0.76 2.89
CA ILE A 53 8.15 0.70 2.77
C ILE A 53 9.10 1.19 1.68
N CYS A 54 8.61 2.10 0.82
CA CYS A 54 9.42 2.75 -0.20
C CYS A 54 9.53 4.25 0.06
N HIS A 55 10.75 4.77 0.09
CA HIS A 55 11.07 6.18 0.36
C HIS A 55 11.37 7.01 -0.89
N CYS A 56 11.28 6.44 -2.10
CA CYS A 56 11.56 7.20 -3.32
C CYS A 56 10.57 8.37 -3.50
N ALA A 57 11.00 9.41 -4.21
CA ALA A 57 10.20 10.62 -4.41
C ALA A 57 8.81 10.31 -5.00
N ASN A 58 8.72 9.40 -5.97
CA ASN A 58 7.46 9.10 -6.64
C ASN A 58 6.50 8.34 -5.72
N CYS A 59 7.02 7.44 -4.87
CA CYS A 59 6.21 6.78 -3.85
C CYS A 59 5.74 7.77 -2.77
N ARG A 60 6.55 8.76 -2.40
CA ARG A 60 6.13 9.87 -1.52
C ARG A 60 5.01 10.71 -2.15
N LYS A 61 5.18 11.15 -3.41
CA LYS A 61 4.17 11.91 -4.17
C LYS A 61 2.82 11.16 -4.23
N VAL A 62 2.84 9.86 -4.53
CA VAL A 62 1.63 9.04 -4.70
C VAL A 62 0.94 8.76 -3.36
N SER A 63 1.70 8.55 -2.30
CA SER A 63 1.13 8.34 -0.95
C SER A 63 0.69 9.63 -0.27
N GLY A 64 1.17 10.79 -0.73
CA GLY A 64 1.02 12.05 -0.02
C GLY A 64 1.73 12.05 1.34
N SER A 65 2.73 11.18 1.52
CA SER A 65 3.43 10.95 2.79
C SER A 65 4.94 10.90 2.61
N TYR A 66 5.69 10.83 3.71
CA TYR A 66 7.14 10.72 3.72
C TYR A 66 7.65 9.36 3.23
N ALA A 67 6.77 8.37 3.08
CA ALA A 67 7.03 7.07 2.48
C ALA A 67 5.72 6.38 2.08
N ALA A 68 5.78 5.35 1.23
CA ALA A 68 4.62 4.53 0.87
C ALA A 68 4.76 3.10 1.42
N PRO A 69 3.81 2.62 2.25
CA PRO A 69 3.71 1.21 2.60
C PRO A 69 3.05 0.43 1.46
N ASN A 70 3.66 -0.69 1.07
CA ASN A 70 3.22 -1.53 -0.03
C ASN A 70 3.28 -3.01 0.34
N VAL A 71 2.46 -3.81 -0.34
CA VAL A 71 2.59 -5.27 -0.38
C VAL A 71 2.65 -5.70 -1.85
N ARG A 72 3.65 -6.50 -2.22
CA ARG A 72 3.59 -7.25 -3.50
C ARG A 72 2.88 -8.56 -3.28
N ILE A 73 1.94 -8.88 -4.15
CA ILE A 73 1.14 -10.10 -4.06
C ILE A 73 0.71 -10.55 -5.46
N GLU A 74 0.55 -11.86 -5.63
CA GLU A 74 0.06 -12.46 -6.87
C GLU A 74 -1.35 -11.97 -7.22
N GLN A 75 -1.60 -11.74 -8.51
CA GLN A 75 -2.89 -11.16 -8.96
C GLN A 75 -4.08 -12.08 -8.66
N ASP A 76 -3.89 -13.40 -8.69
CA ASP A 76 -4.93 -14.40 -8.42
C ASP A 76 -5.41 -14.40 -6.96
N LYS A 77 -4.59 -13.93 -6.03
CA LYS A 77 -4.95 -13.74 -4.61
C LYS A 77 -5.72 -12.44 -4.37
N VAL A 78 -5.88 -11.59 -5.37
CA VAL A 78 -6.49 -10.26 -5.21
C VAL A 78 -7.76 -10.12 -6.04
N LYS A 79 -8.84 -9.71 -5.37
CA LYS A 79 -10.10 -9.32 -6.03
C LYS A 79 -10.29 -7.81 -5.95
N ILE A 80 -10.36 -7.14 -7.10
CA ILE A 80 -10.66 -5.70 -7.20
C ILE A 80 -12.08 -5.52 -7.75
N VAL A 81 -12.88 -4.69 -7.08
CA VAL A 81 -14.24 -4.33 -7.51
C VAL A 81 -14.35 -2.81 -7.58
N ASP A 82 -14.50 -2.26 -8.77
CA ASP A 82 -14.75 -0.83 -9.00
C ASP A 82 -16.21 -0.60 -9.35
N ARG A 83 -17.03 -0.35 -8.33
CA ARG A 83 -18.49 -0.30 -8.43
C ARG A 83 -18.99 0.87 -9.28
N LYS A 84 -18.18 1.91 -9.47
CA LYS A 84 -18.59 3.14 -10.17
C LYS A 84 -17.64 3.52 -11.32
N GLY A 85 -16.78 2.61 -11.78
CA GLY A 85 -15.85 2.85 -12.90
C GLY A 85 -14.93 4.06 -12.68
N THR A 86 -14.46 4.24 -11.44
CA THR A 86 -13.63 5.40 -11.05
C THR A 86 -12.13 5.16 -11.16
N MET A 87 -11.68 3.94 -11.45
CA MET A 87 -10.26 3.62 -11.59
C MET A 87 -9.65 4.44 -12.74
N LYS A 88 -8.52 5.07 -12.46
CA LYS A 88 -7.68 5.78 -13.42
C LYS A 88 -6.26 5.26 -13.32
N GLU A 89 -5.52 5.44 -14.41
CA GLU A 89 -4.14 5.00 -14.55
C GLU A 89 -3.24 6.20 -14.90
N TYR A 90 -2.03 6.17 -14.38
CA TYR A 90 -0.95 7.09 -14.74
C TYR A 90 0.34 6.29 -14.94
N ASP A 91 0.95 6.48 -16.10
CA ASP A 91 2.23 5.87 -16.43
C ASP A 91 3.37 6.71 -15.88
N ASP A 92 4.04 6.20 -14.86
CA ASP A 92 5.19 6.83 -14.23
C ASP A 92 6.49 6.34 -14.88
N PHE A 93 7.08 7.19 -15.71
CA PHE A 93 8.33 6.92 -16.43
C PHE A 93 9.59 7.36 -15.65
N GLU A 94 9.45 8.16 -14.59
CA GLU A 94 10.57 8.68 -13.79
C GLU A 94 11.04 7.62 -12.77
N THR A 95 11.51 6.47 -13.27
CA THR A 95 11.93 5.34 -12.43
C THR A 95 13.42 5.03 -12.58
N GLY A 96 14.08 4.64 -11.49
CA GLY A 96 15.48 4.21 -11.52
C GLY A 96 15.71 2.89 -12.27
N SER A 97 14.65 2.20 -12.69
CA SER A 97 14.75 0.91 -13.41
C SER A 97 14.69 1.04 -14.93
N GLY A 98 14.39 2.23 -15.47
CA GLY A 98 14.15 2.44 -16.90
C GLY A 98 12.80 1.90 -17.42
N ASN A 99 12.09 1.08 -16.64
CA ASN A 99 10.74 0.61 -16.96
C ASN A 99 9.68 1.52 -16.31
N PRO A 100 8.54 1.77 -16.97
CA PRO A 100 7.43 2.48 -16.34
C PRO A 100 6.85 1.69 -15.16
N VAL A 101 6.28 2.44 -14.22
CA VAL A 101 5.39 1.92 -13.19
C VAL A 101 3.98 2.43 -13.50
N HIS A 102 3.07 1.51 -13.82
CA HIS A 102 1.66 1.81 -14.08
C HIS A 102 0.95 2.00 -12.74
N ARG A 103 0.46 3.21 -12.46
CA ARG A 103 -0.13 3.56 -11.16
C ARG A 103 -1.63 3.69 -11.27
N PHE A 104 -2.35 2.86 -10.52
CA PHE A 104 -3.80 2.84 -10.51
C PHE A 104 -4.36 3.52 -9.26
N PHE A 105 -5.28 4.45 -9.44
CA PHE A 105 -5.86 5.25 -8.37
C PHE A 105 -7.35 5.54 -8.61
N CYS A 106 -8.06 5.90 -7.54
CA CYS A 106 -9.45 6.32 -7.66
C CYS A 106 -9.53 7.76 -8.19
N GLY A 107 -10.00 7.96 -9.42
CA GLY A 107 -10.18 9.30 -10.02
C GLY A 107 -11.20 10.19 -9.30
N ARG A 108 -11.98 9.66 -8.35
CA ARG A 108 -12.93 10.44 -7.55
C ARG A 108 -12.32 11.03 -6.28
N CYS A 109 -11.41 10.32 -5.62
CA CYS A 109 -10.88 10.71 -4.30
C CYS A 109 -9.36 10.68 -4.20
N GLY A 110 -8.66 10.35 -5.28
CA GLY A 110 -7.19 10.32 -5.33
C GLY A 110 -6.53 9.13 -4.64
N SER A 111 -7.27 8.29 -3.89
CA SER A 111 -6.66 7.16 -3.18
C SER A 111 -5.90 6.24 -4.13
N PRO A 112 -4.61 5.97 -3.89
CA PRO A 112 -3.83 5.08 -4.72
C PRO A 112 -4.22 3.62 -4.37
N ILE A 113 -4.36 2.77 -5.38
CA ILE A 113 -4.90 1.40 -5.22
C ILE A 113 -3.81 0.35 -5.41
N LYS A 114 -3.20 0.33 -6.60
CA LYS A 114 -2.16 -0.62 -6.96
C LYS A 114 -1.14 0.02 -7.89
N SER A 115 -0.02 -0.67 -8.06
CA SER A 115 0.87 -0.42 -9.19
C SER A 115 1.27 -1.73 -9.86
N GLU A 116 1.59 -1.64 -11.14
CA GLU A 116 2.10 -2.73 -11.97
C GLU A 116 3.39 -2.29 -12.66
N THR A 117 4.27 -3.24 -12.95
CA THR A 117 5.52 -2.98 -13.65
C THR A 117 6.05 -4.26 -14.26
N ALA A 118 6.75 -4.16 -15.39
CA ALA A 118 7.35 -5.30 -16.09
C ALA A 118 8.30 -6.13 -15.21
N ARG A 119 8.89 -5.52 -14.16
CA ARG A 119 9.77 -6.22 -13.21
C ARG A 119 9.04 -7.28 -12.37
N PHE A 120 7.75 -7.11 -12.14
CA PHE A 120 6.94 -7.98 -11.27
C PHE A 120 5.71 -8.43 -12.04
N LYS A 121 5.94 -9.24 -13.08
CA LYS A 121 4.87 -9.83 -13.88
C LYS A 121 3.92 -10.64 -12.98
N ASP A 122 2.63 -10.58 -13.29
CA ASP A 122 1.56 -11.33 -12.61
C ASP A 122 1.42 -11.02 -11.10
N MET A 123 1.97 -9.87 -10.67
CA MET A 123 1.83 -9.34 -9.31
C MET A 123 1.22 -7.94 -9.30
N TYR A 124 0.54 -7.61 -8.21
CA TYR A 124 0.19 -6.24 -7.86
C TYR A 124 1.10 -5.71 -6.75
N ILE A 125 1.49 -4.44 -6.86
CA ILE A 125 2.02 -3.66 -5.74
C ILE A 125 0.84 -2.90 -5.10
N LEU A 126 0.17 -3.52 -4.13
CA LEU A 126 -0.96 -2.92 -3.43
C LEU A 126 -0.51 -1.80 -2.50
N LYS A 127 -1.29 -0.72 -2.47
CA LYS A 127 -1.05 0.43 -1.59
C LYS A 127 -1.75 0.20 -0.27
N MET A 128 -0.99 0.05 0.80
CA MET A 128 -1.57 -0.46 2.04
C MET A 128 -2.44 0.56 2.79
N GLY A 129 -2.34 1.85 2.47
CA GLY A 129 -3.10 2.91 3.11
C GLY A 129 -4.62 2.86 2.91
N ILE A 130 -5.14 2.01 2.02
CA ILE A 130 -6.59 1.83 1.81
C ILE A 130 -7.19 0.71 2.70
N PHE A 131 -6.36 -0.01 3.44
CA PHE A 131 -6.77 -1.11 4.30
C PHE A 131 -6.93 -0.64 5.74
N PRO A 132 -7.83 -1.27 6.53
CA PRO A 132 -8.06 -0.88 7.93
C PRO A 132 -6.84 -1.12 8.84
N ARG A 133 -5.92 -1.99 8.40
CA ARG A 133 -4.65 -2.25 9.06
C ARG A 133 -3.59 -2.63 8.04
N ILE A 134 -2.34 -2.34 8.35
CA ILE A 134 -1.17 -2.62 7.51
C ILE A 134 -0.23 -3.59 8.23
N PRO A 135 0.36 -4.56 7.53
CA PRO A 135 1.29 -5.51 8.14
C PRO A 135 2.63 -4.86 8.47
N LYS A 136 3.38 -5.48 9.39
CA LYS A 136 4.76 -5.07 9.66
C LYS A 136 5.59 -5.20 8.38
N PRO A 137 6.28 -4.15 7.92
CA PRO A 137 7.18 -4.27 6.78
C PRO A 137 8.38 -5.15 7.13
N GLN A 138 8.85 -5.91 6.15
CA GLN A 138 10.04 -6.77 6.29
C GLN A 138 11.30 -6.05 5.87
N PHE A 139 11.17 -5.09 4.94
CA PHE A 139 12.27 -4.25 4.50
C PHE A 139 11.81 -2.86 4.04
N GLU A 140 12.78 -1.99 3.85
CA GLU A 140 12.64 -0.68 3.25
C GLU A 140 13.47 -0.59 1.96
N THR A 141 12.99 0.16 0.98
CA THR A 141 13.72 0.51 -0.24
C THR A 141 13.85 2.02 -0.38
N PHE A 142 14.90 2.44 -1.09
CA PHE A 142 15.31 3.85 -1.16
C PHE A 142 15.56 4.45 0.22
N ALA A 143 16.02 3.63 1.17
CA ALA A 143 16.21 4.05 2.55
C ALA A 143 17.26 5.17 2.71
N GLU A 144 18.18 5.35 1.75
CA GLU A 144 19.09 6.51 1.72
C GLU A 144 18.35 7.83 1.50
N HIS A 145 17.15 7.79 0.89
CA HIS A 145 16.32 8.97 0.68
C HIS A 145 15.43 9.29 1.88
N ARG A 146 15.58 8.55 2.98
CA ARG A 146 14.88 8.84 4.22
C ARG A 146 15.28 10.23 4.72
N HIS A 147 14.32 11.02 5.19
CA HIS A 147 14.64 12.29 5.82
C HIS A 147 15.41 12.07 7.12
N ALA A 148 16.39 12.92 7.43
CA ALA A 148 17.25 12.78 8.62
C ALA A 148 16.46 12.73 9.95
N TRP A 149 15.25 13.29 10.00
CA TRP A 149 14.37 13.27 11.16
C TRP A 149 13.52 11.99 11.27
N GLN A 150 13.43 11.16 10.22
CA GLN A 150 12.71 9.90 10.29
C GLN A 150 13.61 8.85 10.97
N GLY A 151 13.11 8.27 12.04
CA GLY A 151 13.73 7.12 12.69
C GLY A 151 13.80 5.87 11.80
N LYS A 152 14.36 4.80 12.35
CA LYS A 152 14.38 3.46 11.74
C LYS A 152 13.20 2.64 12.26
N HIS A 153 12.69 1.70 11.45
CA HIS A 153 11.77 0.67 11.95
C HIS A 153 12.58 -0.52 12.49
N ASP A 154 12.28 -0.96 13.71
CA ASP A 154 13.02 -2.03 14.37
C ASP A 154 12.82 -3.39 13.71
N GLY A 155 13.93 -4.09 13.47
CA GLY A 155 13.94 -5.40 12.84
C GLY A 155 13.44 -5.39 11.39
N VAL A 156 13.63 -4.28 10.68
CA VAL A 156 13.28 -4.11 9.26
C VAL A 156 14.57 -3.88 8.48
N GLU A 157 14.83 -4.70 7.46
CA GLU A 157 16.03 -4.56 6.63
C GLU A 157 15.99 -3.24 5.83
N GLN A 158 17.15 -2.61 5.61
CA GLN A 158 17.20 -1.31 4.93
C GLN A 158 18.04 -1.41 3.67
N PHE A 159 17.39 -1.49 2.51
CA PHE A 159 18.07 -1.41 1.23
C PHE A 159 18.27 0.05 0.82
N ALA A 160 19.51 0.40 0.47
CA ALA A 160 19.91 1.75 0.09
C ALA A 160 18.99 2.35 -0.98
N LEU A 161 18.78 1.61 -2.08
CA LEU A 161 17.95 2.01 -3.22
C LEU A 161 16.96 0.92 -3.62
N VAL A 162 17.45 -0.25 -4.05
CA VAL A 162 16.62 -1.33 -4.59
C VAL A 162 16.63 -2.55 -3.69
N MET A 163 15.50 -3.26 -3.63
CA MET A 163 15.36 -4.53 -2.92
C MET A 163 16.43 -5.53 -3.40
N GLY A 164 17.08 -6.21 -2.45
CA GLY A 164 18.17 -7.15 -2.73
C GLY A 164 19.50 -6.50 -3.11
N GLY A 165 19.59 -5.16 -3.09
CA GLY A 165 20.82 -4.42 -3.30
C GLY A 165 21.62 -4.21 -2.01
N LYS A 166 22.49 -3.19 -2.02
CA LYS A 166 23.28 -2.77 -0.85
C LYS A 166 22.37 -2.50 0.36
N LYS A 167 22.69 -3.09 1.51
CA LYS A 167 22.05 -2.82 2.79
C LYS A 167 22.74 -1.64 3.50
N LEU A 168 21.98 -0.88 4.28
CA LEU A 168 22.50 0.23 5.08
C LEU A 168 22.93 -0.26 6.45
N GLY A 169 24.16 0.11 6.85
CA GLY A 169 24.73 -0.28 8.15
C GLY A 169 25.47 -1.62 8.15
N GLU A 170 25.53 -2.29 7.00
CA GLU A 170 26.55 -3.30 6.65
C GLU A 170 27.71 -2.60 5.92
#